data_AF-A0A535BK67-F1
#
_entry.id   AF-A0A535BK67-F1
#
_cell.length_a   1.000
_cell.length_b   1.000
_cell.length_c   1.000
_cell.angle_alpha   90.00
_cell.angle_beta   90.00
_cell.angle_gamma   90.00
#
_symmetry.space_group_name_H-M   'P 1'
#
loop_
_entity.id
_entity.type
_entity.pdbx_description
1 polymer ?
#
loop_
_entity_poly.entity_id
_entity_poly.type
_entity_poly.pdbx_seq_one_letter_code
_entity_poly.pdbx_strand_id
1 'polypeptide(L)'
;TEPEKATALLKERHDLDELAAKNLLEYLRDQIAAAGAAPDDKTIVVERYLDEVGDWRVCVLTPFGGKVHAPWAMAIGAMVRERSDLEIDV
;
A
#
# COMPACT_ATOMS: atom_id res chain seq x y z
N THR A 1 -9.54 1.28 17.11
CA THR A 1 -10.94 1.75 17.26
C THR A 1 -11.86 0.55 17.31
N GLU A 2 -12.87 0.56 18.17
CA GLU A 2 -13.88 -0.51 18.18
C GLU A 2 -14.62 -0.56 16.82
N PRO A 3 -14.93 -1.75 16.26
CA PRO A 3 -15.53 -1.89 14.93
C PRO A 3 -16.79 -1.05 14.72
N GLU A 4 -17.70 -1.04 15.69
CA GLU A 4 -18.98 -0.31 15.60
C GLU A 4 -18.77 1.20 15.52
N LYS A 5 -17.83 1.73 16.30
CA LYS A 5 -17.46 3.16 16.25
C LYS A 5 -16.84 3.54 14.91
N ALA A 6 -16.05 2.63 14.31
CA ALA A 6 -15.46 2.86 13.01
C ALA A 6 -16.53 2.88 11.90
N THR A 7 -17.49 1.94 11.93
CA THR A 7 -18.61 1.91 10.99
C THR A 7 -19.47 3.18 11.10
N ALA A 8 -19.83 3.60 12.32
CA ALA A 8 -20.60 4.83 12.52
C ALA A 8 -19.88 6.06 11.94
N LEU A 9 -18.58 6.20 12.19
CA LEU A 9 -17.77 7.29 11.66
C LEU A 9 -17.76 7.32 10.12
N LEU A 10 -17.61 6.16 9.47
CA LEU A 10 -17.63 6.06 8.01
C LEU A 10 -18.97 6.47 7.41
N LYS A 11 -20.08 6.09 8.06
CA LYS A 11 -21.42 6.46 7.61
C LYS A 11 -21.72 7.95 7.80
N GLU A 12 -21.40 8.50 8.96
CA GLU A 12 -21.77 9.86 9.34
C GLU A 12 -20.87 10.93 8.75
N ARG A 13 -19.58 10.64 8.55
CA ARG A 13 -18.60 11.65 8.12
C ARG A 13 -18.10 11.49 6.70
N HIS A 14 -18.34 10.33 6.10
CA HIS A 14 -17.84 9.99 4.77
C HIS A 14 -18.93 9.49 3.82
N ASP A 15 -20.20 9.51 4.24
CA ASP A 15 -21.37 9.14 3.43
C ASP A 15 -21.31 7.72 2.86
N LEU A 16 -20.59 6.80 3.51
CA LEU A 16 -20.60 5.40 3.14
C LEU A 16 -21.91 4.75 3.60
N ASP A 17 -22.51 3.91 2.76
CA ASP A 17 -23.55 3.01 3.24
C ASP A 17 -22.96 1.88 4.12
N GLU A 18 -23.83 1.09 4.75
CA GLU A 18 -23.42 0.02 5.66
C GLU A 18 -22.49 -1.01 5.00
N LEU A 19 -22.78 -1.38 3.74
CA LEU A 19 -22.01 -2.38 3.01
C LEU A 19 -20.63 -1.82 2.63
N ALA A 20 -20.58 -0.59 2.13
CA ALA A 20 -19.34 0.11 1.80
C ALA A 20 -18.45 0.28 3.04
N ALA A 21 -19.02 0.70 4.17
CA ALA A 21 -18.28 0.86 5.42
C ALA A 21 -17.70 -0.48 5.91
N LYS A 22 -18.49 -1.55 5.88
CA LYS A 22 -18.02 -2.89 6.25
C LYS A 22 -16.89 -3.36 5.34
N ASN A 23 -17.06 -3.24 4.02
CA ASN A 23 -16.06 -3.67 3.04
C ASN A 23 -14.74 -2.91 3.22
N LEU A 24 -14.79 -1.60 3.45
CA LEU A 24 -13.58 -0.81 3.70
C LEU A 24 -12.85 -1.27 4.97
N LEU A 25 -13.58 -1.52 6.06
CA LEU A 25 -12.97 -1.99 7.29
C LEU A 25 -12.37 -3.40 7.16
N GLU A 26 -13.02 -4.28 6.39
CA GLU A 26 -12.50 -5.62 6.09
C GLU A 26 -11.23 -5.52 5.24
N TYR A 27 -11.26 -4.74 4.16
CA TYR A 27 -10.10 -4.49 3.31
C TYR A 27 -8.88 -3.95 4.08
N LEU A 28 -9.08 -2.99 4.99
CA LEU A 28 -8.00 -2.45 5.81
C LEU A 28 -7.47 -3.48 6.83
N ARG A 29 -8.34 -4.33 7.38
CA ARG A 29 -7.92 -5.40 8.30
C ARG A 29 -7.09 -6.44 7.58
N ASP A 30 -7.49 -6.84 6.38
CA ASP A 30 -6.76 -7.81 5.57
C ASP A 30 -5.35 -7.29 5.23
N GLN A 31 -5.24 -6.00 4.86
CA GLN A 31 -3.94 -5.36 4.65
C GLN A 31 -3.07 -5.39 5.93
N ILE A 32 -3.63 -5.02 7.08
CA ILE A 32 -2.90 -5.04 8.35
C ILE A 32 -2.49 -6.48 8.72
N ALA A 33 -3.36 -7.46 8.48
CA ALA A 33 -3.05 -8.86 8.75
C ALA A 33 -1.93 -9.39 7.84
N ALA A 34 -1.91 -8.97 6.57
CA ALA A 34 -0.92 -9.41 5.59
C ALA A 34 0.44 -8.70 5.75
N ALA A 35 0.43 -7.38 5.97
CA ALA A 35 1.63 -6.53 5.94
C ALA A 35 2.01 -5.92 7.30
N GLY A 36 1.24 -6.18 8.35
CA GLY A 36 1.46 -5.67 9.71
C GLY A 36 0.95 -4.25 9.95
N ALA A 37 0.75 -3.45 8.90
CA ALA A 37 0.21 -2.10 8.97
C ALA A 37 -0.52 -1.71 7.68
N ALA A 38 -1.46 -0.76 7.80
CA ALA A 38 -1.98 -0.05 6.64
C ALA A 38 -1.05 1.14 6.33
N PRO A 39 -0.70 1.38 5.06
CA PRO A 39 0.13 2.52 4.69
C PRO A 39 -0.65 3.83 4.90
N ASP A 40 0.00 4.83 5.48
CA ASP A 40 -0.52 6.18 5.70
C ASP A 40 0.57 7.24 5.49
N ASP A 41 0.30 8.50 5.82
CA ASP A 41 1.24 9.62 5.64
C ASP A 41 2.49 9.53 6.54
N LYS A 42 2.51 8.61 7.51
CA LYS A 42 3.61 8.42 8.47
C LYS A 42 4.18 7.01 8.46
N THR A 43 3.51 6.09 7.77
CA THR A 43 3.84 4.66 7.71
C THR A 43 4.07 4.25 6.27
N ILE A 44 5.35 4.05 5.94
CA ILE A 44 5.76 3.47 4.65
C ILE A 44 5.79 1.95 4.80
N VAL A 45 5.01 1.24 3.98
CA VAL A 45 5.05 -0.22 3.93
C VAL A 45 5.87 -0.62 2.70
N VAL A 46 6.86 -1.50 2.90
CA VAL A 46 7.65 -2.10 1.82
C VAL A 46 7.37 -3.59 1.81
N GLU A 47 6.68 -4.06 0.77
CA GLU A 47 6.31 -5.46 0.61
C GLU A 47 7.23 -6.12 -0.40
N ARG A 48 7.54 -7.39 -0.16
CA ARG A 48 8.29 -8.22 -1.10
C ARG A 48 7.56 -9.55 -1.27
N TYR A 49 7.21 -9.89 -2.50
CA TYR A 49 6.52 -11.12 -2.84
C TYR A 49 7.03 -11.72 -4.14
N LEU A 50 6.74 -13.00 -4.36
CA LEU A 50 6.95 -13.69 -5.64
C LEU A 50 5.67 -13.58 -6.45
N ASP A 51 5.77 -13.13 -7.71
CA ASP A 51 4.62 -13.12 -8.59
C ASP A 51 4.29 -14.52 -9.13
N GLU A 52 3.24 -14.61 -9.94
CA GLU A 52 2.73 -15.87 -10.49
C GLU A 52 3.71 -16.59 -11.43
N VAL A 53 4.71 -15.88 -11.95
CA VAL A 53 5.75 -16.43 -12.82
C VAL A 53 7.00 -16.80 -12.00
N GLY A 54 7.06 -16.41 -10.73
CA GLY A 54 8.14 -16.68 -9.79
C GLY A 54 9.19 -15.57 -9.74
N ASP A 55 8.92 -14.41 -10.33
CA ASP A 55 9.81 -13.25 -10.24
C ASP A 55 9.58 -12.50 -8.94
N TRP A 56 10.68 -12.01 -8.35
CA TRP A 56 10.61 -11.19 -7.14
C TRP A 56 10.07 -9.79 -7.48
N ARG A 57 9.06 -9.36 -6.72
CA ARG A 57 8.51 -8.01 -6.74
C ARG A 57 8.78 -7.32 -5.41
N VAL A 58 9.05 -6.02 -5.49
CA VAL A 58 9.10 -5.13 -4.32
C VAL A 58 8.12 -3.98 -4.56
N CYS A 59 7.23 -3.75 -3.61
CA CYS A 59 6.25 -2.67 -3.66
C CYS A 59 6.46 -1.70 -2.50
N VAL A 60 6.41 -0.40 -2.79
CA VAL A 60 6.45 0.66 -1.78
C VAL A 60 5.07 1.32 -1.73
N LEU A 61 4.35 1.10 -0.63
CA LEU A 61 2.98 1.58 -0.45
C LEU A 61 2.97 2.82 0.46
N THR A 62 2.49 3.94 -0.09
CA THR A 62 2.29 5.22 0.63
C THR A 62 1.19 6.03 -0.06
N PRO A 63 0.52 6.98 0.62
CA PRO A 63 -0.54 7.81 0.02
C PRO A 63 -0.03 9.04 -0.75
N PHE A 64 1.27 9.14 -1.08
CA PHE A 64 1.85 10.38 -1.65
C PHE A 64 1.60 10.59 -3.16
N GLY A 65 1.08 9.57 -3.84
CA GLY A 65 0.65 9.66 -5.24
C GLY A 65 1.79 9.71 -6.27
N GLY A 66 1.41 9.54 -7.54
CA GLY A 66 2.35 9.30 -8.64
C GLY A 66 3.36 10.41 -8.90
N LYS A 67 3.05 11.68 -8.58
CA LYS A 67 4.01 12.79 -8.74
C LYS A 67 5.21 12.68 -7.80
N VAL A 68 5.02 12.04 -6.64
CA VAL A 68 6.11 11.72 -5.72
C VAL A 68 6.76 10.41 -6.13
N HIS A 69 5.98 9.37 -6.43
CA HIS A 69 6.54 8.05 -6.74
C HIS A 69 7.34 7.99 -8.03
N ALA A 70 6.92 8.67 -9.10
CA ALA A 70 7.60 8.62 -10.39
C ALA A 70 9.09 9.02 -10.34
N PRO A 71 9.48 10.19 -9.78
CA PRO A 71 10.90 10.54 -9.68
C PRO A 71 11.69 9.59 -8.76
N TRP A 72 11.07 9.07 -7.69
CA TRP A 72 11.71 8.09 -6.81
C TRP A 72 11.95 6.74 -7.50
N ALA A 73 10.96 6.26 -8.25
CA ALA A 73 11.07 5.08 -9.10
C ALA A 73 12.24 5.20 -10.08
N MET A 74 12.36 6.33 -10.78
CA MET A 74 13.47 6.60 -11.69
C MET A 74 14.83 6.59 -10.97
N ALA A 75 14.91 7.23 -9.80
CA ALA A 75 16.14 7.29 -9.01
C ALA A 75 16.57 5.91 -8.50
N ILE A 76 15.61 5.10 -8.02
CA ILE A 76 15.87 3.72 -7.59
C ILE A 76 16.32 2.86 -8.78
N GLY A 77 15.65 2.96 -9.92
CA GLY A 77 16.03 2.32 -11.18
C GLY A 77 17.48 2.62 -11.57
N ALA A 78 17.86 3.90 -11.54
CA ALA A 78 19.23 4.33 -11.85
C ALA A 78 20.24 3.78 -10.82
N MET A 79 19.93 3.85 -9.53
CA MET A 79 20.79 3.36 -8.45
C MET A 79 21.04 1.85 -8.53
N VAL A 80 20.01 1.06 -8.85
CA VAL A 80 20.15 -0.40 -8.96
C VAL A 80 21.03 -0.77 -10.14
N ARG A 81 20.84 -0.13 -11.29
CA ARG A 81 21.71 -0.30 -12.47
C ARG A 81 23.17 0.09 -12.22
N GLU A 82 23.41 1.10 -11.38
CA GLU A 82 24.77 1.54 -11.05
C GLU A 82 25.46 0.59 -10.05
N ARG A 83 24.69 -0.01 -9.14
CA ARG A 83 25.25 -0.74 -7.97
C ARG A 83 25.14 -2.25 -8.06
N SER A 84 24.50 -2.79 -9.09
CA SER A 84 24.30 -4.23 -9.26
C SER A 84 24.13 -4.60 -10.73
N ASP A 85 24.36 -5.87 -11.04
CA ASP A 85 24.10 -6.45 -12.37
C ASP A 85 22.62 -6.83 -12.57
N LEU A 86 21.73 -6.35 -11.70
CA LEU A 86 20.29 -6.65 -11.77
C LEU A 86 19.62 -5.72 -12.78
N GLU A 87 18.86 -6.32 -13.70
CA GLU A 87 17.85 -5.59 -14.46
C GLU A 87 16.57 -5.52 -13.65
N ILE A 88 16.04 -4.30 -13.49
CA ILE A 88 14.77 -4.08 -12.81
C ILE A 88 13.83 -3.28 -13.69
N ASP A 89 12.59 -3.74 -13.73
CA ASP A 89 11.46 -3.00 -14.28
C ASP A 89 10.79 -2.25 -13.13
N VAL A 90 10.60 -0.94 -13.33
CA VAL A 90 9.98 -0.03 -12.36
C VAL A 90 8.71 0.55 -12.95
#